data_AF-A0A2T9Z0I4-F1
#
_entry.id   AF-A0A2T9Z0I4-F1
#
_cell.length_a   1.000
_cell.length_b   1.000
_cell.length_c   1.000
_cell.angle_alpha   90.00
_cell.angle_beta   90.00
_cell.angle_gamma   90.00
#
_symmetry.space_group_name_H-M   'P 1'
#
loop_
_entity.id
_entity.type
_entity.pdbx_description
1 polymer ?
#
loop_
_entity_poly.entity_id
_entity_poly.type
_entity_poly.pdbx_seq_one_letter_code
_entity_poly.pdbx_strand_id
1 'polypeptide(L)'
;MCKPGDDKNYGSTATRDIECLQALSRRVHYGKFVAEAKFCDPKYHDLYVQLIKNKDRDAIMKLLTNEQVELKLLERLKKKTLIYGQDLDNPTQACACDESAAGVKIDSDLVVKLYKDYVIPLTKEVEVLYLLNRI
;
A
#
# COMPACT_ATOMS: atom_id res chain seq x y z
N MET A 1 13.42 -1.58 -7.76
CA MET A 1 12.93 -0.18 -7.87
C MET A 1 14.07 0.70 -8.36
N CYS A 2 15.19 0.78 -7.65
CA CYS A 2 16.41 1.44 -8.14
C CYS A 2 17.29 0.47 -8.95
N LYS A 3 17.99 0.99 -9.96
CA LYS A 3 19.02 0.22 -10.69
C LYS A 3 20.26 0.07 -9.80
N PRO A 4 20.98 -1.07 -9.85
CA PRO A 4 22.23 -1.21 -9.12
C PRO A 4 23.27 -0.22 -9.68
N GLY A 5 24.02 0.42 -8.79
CA GLY A 5 25.02 1.43 -9.14
C GLY A 5 25.23 2.44 -8.01
N ASP A 6 26.15 3.37 -8.23
CA ASP A 6 26.42 4.48 -7.31
C ASP A 6 26.50 5.78 -8.10
N ASP A 7 25.53 6.67 -7.87
CA ASP A 7 25.43 7.99 -8.49
C ASP A 7 25.97 9.11 -7.59
N LYS A 8 26.53 8.76 -6.41
CA LYS A 8 27.10 9.65 -5.39
C LYS A 8 26.12 10.64 -4.76
N ASN A 9 24.81 10.51 -5.00
CA ASN A 9 23.80 11.42 -4.47
C ASN A 9 23.33 11.03 -3.05
N TYR A 10 24.25 10.69 -2.16
CA TYR A 10 23.92 10.08 -0.86
C TYR A 10 22.99 10.92 0.01
N GLY A 11 23.19 12.24 0.07
CA GLY A 11 22.34 13.13 0.87
C GLY A 11 20.90 13.20 0.34
N SER A 12 20.76 13.28 -0.98
CA SER A 12 19.45 13.26 -1.65
C SER A 12 18.76 11.91 -1.47
N THR A 13 19.49 10.81 -1.60
CA THR A 13 18.98 9.46 -1.38
C THR A 13 18.50 9.27 0.06
N ALA A 14 19.32 9.64 1.06
CA ALA A 14 18.95 9.49 2.46
C ALA A 14 17.70 10.31 2.84
N THR A 15 17.58 11.54 2.33
CA THR A 15 16.38 12.37 2.59
C THR A 15 15.13 11.78 1.96
N ARG A 16 15.21 11.26 0.74
CA ARG A 16 14.11 10.55 0.07
C ARG A 16 13.73 9.25 0.78
N ASP A 17 14.71 8.48 1.26
CA ASP A 17 14.45 7.26 2.02
C ASP A 17 13.68 7.55 3.31
N ILE A 18 14.06 8.59 4.05
CA ILE A 18 13.36 9.00 5.27
C ILE A 18 11.91 9.39 4.95
N GLU A 19 11.67 10.18 3.91
CA GLU A 19 10.32 10.56 3.49
C GLU A 19 9.48 9.34 3.10
N CYS A 20 10.05 8.40 2.34
CA CYS A 20 9.40 7.15 1.97
C CYS A 20 9.03 6.33 3.21
N LEU A 21 9.96 6.15 4.15
CA LEU A 21 9.71 5.41 5.39
C LEU A 21 8.64 6.07 6.25
N GLN A 22 8.65 7.41 6.36
CA GLN A 22 7.62 8.15 7.10
C GLN A 22 6.23 8.00 6.45
N ALA A 23 6.14 8.10 5.12
CA ALA A 23 4.89 7.93 4.39
C ALA A 23 4.34 6.50 4.52
N LEU A 24 5.21 5.49 4.36
CA LEU A 24 4.85 4.09 4.53
C LEU A 24 4.41 3.78 5.96
N SER A 25 5.18 4.23 6.95
CA SER A 25 4.84 4.05 8.36
C SER A 25 3.49 4.67 8.69
N ARG A 26 3.23 5.91 8.25
CA ARG A 26 1.93 6.55 8.45
C ARG A 26 0.80 5.76 7.81
N ARG A 27 0.96 5.29 6.57
CA ARG A 27 -0.06 4.54 5.84
C ARG A 27 -0.39 3.20 6.50
N VAL A 28 0.63 2.48 6.95
CA VAL A 28 0.51 1.18 7.63
C VAL A 28 -0.16 1.37 9.00
N HIS A 29 0.32 2.33 9.80
CA HIS A 29 -0.24 2.59 11.12
C HIS A 29 -1.62 3.24 11.10
N TYR A 30 -2.02 3.85 9.98
CA TYR A 30 -3.40 4.30 9.79
C TYR A 30 -4.40 3.14 9.85
N GLY A 31 -3.94 1.90 9.70
CA GLY A 31 -4.71 0.68 9.99
C GLY A 31 -5.39 0.71 11.36
N LYS A 32 -4.81 1.35 12.38
CA LYS A 32 -5.46 1.49 13.70
C LYS A 32 -6.81 2.19 13.62
N PHE A 33 -6.90 3.27 12.85
CA PHE A 33 -8.15 4.02 12.65
C PHE A 33 -9.14 3.25 11.78
N VAL A 34 -8.64 2.52 10.77
CA VAL A 34 -9.47 1.65 9.93
C VAL A 34 -10.07 0.52 10.76
N ALA A 35 -9.27 -0.12 11.62
CA ALA A 35 -9.72 -1.15 12.54
C ALA A 35 -10.77 -0.62 13.52
N GLU A 36 -10.55 0.55 14.12
CA GLU A 36 -11.53 1.17 15.01
C GLU A 36 -12.85 1.48 14.29
N ALA A 37 -12.77 2.03 13.07
CA ALA A 37 -13.98 2.28 12.27
C ALA A 37 -14.75 0.99 11.95
N LYS A 38 -14.06 -0.12 11.67
CA LYS A 38 -14.68 -1.44 11.44
C LYS A 38 -15.24 -2.04 12.73
N PHE A 39 -14.58 -1.83 13.87
CA PHE A 39 -15.04 -2.29 15.18
C PHE A 39 -16.31 -1.58 15.64
N CYS A 40 -16.41 -0.28 15.35
CA CYS A 40 -17.59 0.53 15.64
C CYS A 40 -18.78 0.25 14.71
N ASP A 41 -18.61 -0.51 13.63
CA ASP A 41 -19.70 -0.88 12.74
C ASP A 41 -20.67 -1.84 13.47
N PRO A 42 -21.94 -1.45 13.69
CA PRO A 42 -22.91 -2.26 14.44
C PRO A 42 -23.11 -3.65 13.85
N LYS A 43 -22.92 -3.82 12.54
CA LYS A 43 -23.12 -5.10 11.86
C LYS A 43 -22.11 -6.17 12.27
N TYR A 44 -20.87 -5.76 12.56
CA TYR A 44 -19.75 -6.68 12.82
C TYR A 44 -19.22 -6.59 14.25
N HIS A 45 -19.70 -5.63 15.04
CA HIS A 45 -19.23 -5.37 16.41
C HIS A 45 -19.22 -6.64 17.28
N ASP A 46 -20.37 -7.31 17.41
CA ASP A 46 -20.49 -8.50 18.27
C ASP A 46 -19.58 -9.64 17.82
N LEU A 47 -19.43 -9.80 16.50
CA LEU A 47 -18.53 -10.79 15.91
C LEU A 47 -17.07 -10.46 16.24
N TYR A 48 -16.64 -9.21 16.10
CA TYR A 48 -15.29 -8.80 16.50
C TYR A 48 -15.07 -9.02 18.00
N VAL A 49 -16.02 -8.68 18.87
CA VAL A 49 -15.90 -8.90 20.32
C VAL A 49 -15.71 -10.39 20.63
N GLN A 50 -16.47 -11.28 19.99
CA GLN A 50 -16.32 -12.72 20.16
C GLN A 50 -14.94 -13.21 19.70
N LEU A 51 -14.50 -12.79 18.51
CA LEU A 51 -13.19 -13.19 17.96
C LEU A 51 -12.01 -12.66 18.79
N ILE A 52 -12.11 -11.43 19.31
CA ILE A 52 -11.10 -10.81 20.17
C ILE A 52 -10.98 -11.57 21.50
N LYS A 53 -12.11 -11.91 22.14
CA LYS A 53 -12.13 -12.70 23.38
C LYS A 53 -11.52 -14.08 23.20
N ASN A 54 -11.77 -14.71 22.05
CA ASN A 54 -11.18 -16.00 21.69
C ASN A 54 -9.71 -15.89 21.23
N LYS A 55 -9.18 -14.68 21.08
CA LYS A 55 -7.83 -14.39 20.55
C LYS A 55 -7.56 -15.03 19.19
N ASP A 56 -8.60 -15.17 18.36
CA ASP A 56 -8.50 -15.82 17.06
C ASP A 56 -7.99 -14.83 16.00
N ARG A 57 -6.66 -14.76 15.88
CA ARG A 57 -5.95 -13.87 14.94
C ARG A 57 -6.36 -14.12 13.49
N ASP A 58 -6.48 -15.39 13.10
CA ASP A 58 -6.67 -15.78 11.71
C ASP A 58 -8.10 -15.51 11.25
N ALA A 59 -9.08 -15.74 12.12
CA ALA A 59 -10.47 -15.37 11.86
C ALA A 59 -10.64 -13.85 11.70
N ILE A 60 -9.98 -13.04 12.54
CA ILE A 60 -10.01 -11.57 12.41
C ILE A 60 -9.36 -11.15 11.08
N MET A 61 -8.20 -11.71 10.73
CA MET A 61 -7.50 -11.42 9.48
C MET A 61 -8.37 -11.74 8.24
N LYS A 62 -9.10 -12.86 8.29
CA LYS A 62 -10.02 -13.27 7.23
C LYS A 62 -11.21 -12.31 7.12
N LEU A 63 -11.80 -11.91 8.25
CA LEU A 63 -12.92 -10.97 8.29
C LEU A 63 -12.52 -9.57 7.78
N LEU A 64 -11.29 -9.14 8.04
CA LEU A 64 -10.77 -7.86 7.57
C LEU A 64 -10.46 -7.83 6.07
N THR A 65 -10.22 -8.99 5.46
CA THR A 65 -9.79 -9.11 4.07
C THR A 65 -10.99 -8.96 3.13
N ASN A 66 -10.96 -7.91 2.30
CA ASN A 66 -11.92 -7.71 1.22
C ASN A 66 -11.17 -7.59 -0.11
N GLU A 67 -11.09 -8.72 -0.82
CA GLU A 67 -10.33 -8.85 -2.06
C GLU A 67 -10.79 -7.86 -3.15
N GLN A 68 -12.09 -7.58 -3.24
CA GLN A 68 -12.61 -6.63 -4.23
C GLN A 68 -12.11 -5.21 -3.99
N VAL A 69 -11.98 -4.81 -2.72
CA VAL A 69 -11.44 -3.50 -2.35
C VAL A 69 -9.93 -3.44 -2.61
N GLU A 70 -9.21 -4.53 -2.32
CA GLU A 70 -7.77 -4.63 -2.61
C GLU A 70 -7.50 -4.53 -4.11
N LEU A 71 -8.25 -5.25 -4.94
CA LEU A 71 -8.12 -5.18 -6.42
C LEU A 71 -8.36 -3.76 -6.95
N LYS A 72 -9.45 -3.11 -6.55
CA LYS A 72 -9.74 -1.71 -6.94
C LYS A 72 -8.65 -0.75 -6.48
N LEU A 73 -8.06 -0.98 -5.30
CA LEU A 73 -6.94 -0.18 -4.81
C LEU A 73 -5.70 -0.35 -5.70
N LEU A 74 -5.36 -1.57 -6.09
CA LEU A 74 -4.21 -1.87 -6.95
C LEU A 74 -4.39 -1.31 -8.37
N GLU A 75 -5.59 -1.43 -8.96
CA GLU A 75 -5.91 -0.81 -10.25
C GLU A 75 -5.73 0.72 -10.22
N ARG A 76 -6.25 1.35 -9.16
CA ARG A 76 -6.09 2.80 -8.96
C ARG A 76 -4.63 3.19 -8.76
N LEU A 77 -3.87 2.38 -8.02
CA LEU A 77 -2.44 2.62 -7.82
C LEU A 77 -1.69 2.55 -9.15
N LYS A 78 -1.96 1.54 -9.98
CA LYS A 78 -1.38 1.42 -11.33
C LYS A 78 -1.63 2.67 -12.17
N LYS A 79 -2.88 3.14 -12.22
CA LYS A 79 -3.25 4.38 -12.93
C LYS A 79 -2.51 5.60 -12.40
N LYS A 80 -2.39 5.76 -11.07
CA LYS A 80 -1.64 6.86 -10.47
C LYS A 80 -0.16 6.81 -10.84
N THR A 81 0.46 5.64 -10.80
CA THR A 81 1.87 5.48 -11.18
C THR A 81 2.09 5.81 -12.66
N LEU A 82 1.18 5.41 -13.54
CA LEU A 82 1.25 5.74 -14.97
C LEU A 82 1.11 7.24 -15.23
N ILE A 83 0.35 7.97 -14.42
CA ILE A 83 0.18 9.43 -14.58
C ILE A 83 1.38 10.19 -14.01
N TYR A 84 1.82 9.86 -12.79
CA TYR A 84 2.90 10.59 -12.11
C TYR A 84 4.31 10.12 -12.52
N GLY A 85 4.43 8.94 -13.14
CA GLY A 85 5.70 8.38 -13.61
C GLY A 85 6.13 8.84 -15.01
N GLN A 86 5.33 9.70 -15.66
CA GLN A 86 5.62 10.25 -16.98
C GLN A 86 6.74 11.30 -16.90
N ASP A 87 7.61 11.30 -17.92
CA ASP A 87 8.56 12.38 -18.13
C ASP A 87 7.93 13.50 -18.96
N LEU A 88 7.71 14.67 -18.35
CA LEU A 88 7.05 15.81 -19.00
C LEU A 88 8.01 16.64 -19.88
N ASP A 89 9.32 16.44 -19.74
CA ASP A 89 10.35 17.22 -20.43
C ASP A 89 10.63 16.72 -21.87
N ASN A 90 10.02 15.60 -22.29
CA ASN A 90 10.20 15.03 -23.64
C ASN A 90 8.84 14.72 -24.31
N PRO A 91 8.16 15.71 -24.92
CA PRO A 91 6.79 15.59 -25.42
C PRO A 91 6.63 14.76 -26.71
N THR A 92 7.71 14.31 -27.35
CA THR A 92 7.68 13.62 -28.66
C THR A 92 7.25 12.15 -28.63
N GLN A 93 6.96 11.56 -27.46
CA GLN A 93 6.50 10.17 -27.34
C GLN A 93 5.05 10.02 -26.87
N ALA A 94 4.23 11.05 -27.07
CA ALA A 94 2.80 11.01 -26.72
C ALA A 94 1.89 10.31 -27.76
N CYS A 95 2.44 9.79 -28.87
CA CYS A 95 1.65 9.09 -29.90
C CYS A 95 1.88 7.59 -29.87
N ALA A 96 0.78 6.87 -29.64
CA ALA A 96 0.63 5.42 -29.55
C ALA A 96 1.29 4.64 -30.70
N CYS A 97 2.06 3.59 -30.37
CA CYS A 97 2.05 2.26 -31.02
C CYS A 97 3.28 1.36 -30.75
N ASP A 98 4.23 1.70 -29.87
CA ASP A 98 5.40 0.84 -29.61
C ASP A 98 5.51 0.36 -28.16
N GLU A 99 5.66 -0.96 -27.99
CA GLU A 99 5.87 -1.72 -26.74
C GLU A 99 7.20 -1.41 -26.01
N SER A 100 7.84 -0.30 -26.33
CA SER A 100 9.09 0.10 -25.70
C SER A 100 8.81 1.12 -24.60
N ALA A 101 9.08 0.71 -23.35
CA ALA A 101 9.00 1.47 -22.11
C ALA A 101 9.93 2.71 -22.08
N ALA A 102 9.78 3.63 -23.04
CA ALA A 102 10.72 4.72 -23.29
C ALA A 102 10.33 6.08 -22.64
N GLY A 103 9.14 6.20 -22.06
CA GLY A 103 8.66 7.44 -21.41
C GLY A 103 8.31 7.35 -19.92
N VAL A 104 8.46 6.18 -19.29
CA VAL A 104 8.08 5.97 -17.88
C VAL A 104 9.32 5.76 -17.02
N LYS A 105 9.59 6.70 -16.10
CA LYS A 105 10.78 6.65 -15.21
C LYS A 105 10.74 5.47 -14.24
N ILE A 106 9.54 4.94 -13.95
CA ILE A 106 9.31 3.91 -12.93
C ILE A 106 8.36 2.83 -13.48
N ASP A 107 8.75 1.56 -13.33
CA ASP A 107 7.88 0.43 -13.70
C ASP A 107 6.61 0.38 -12.81
N SER A 108 5.45 0.55 -13.46
CA SER A 108 4.15 0.56 -12.78
C SER A 108 3.78 -0.78 -12.15
N ASP A 109 4.17 -1.90 -12.78
CA ASP A 109 3.81 -3.23 -12.29
C ASP A 109 4.63 -3.60 -11.06
N LEU A 110 5.89 -3.16 -11.03
CA LEU A 110 6.75 -3.30 -9.86
C LEU A 110 6.21 -2.52 -8.64
N VAL A 111 5.66 -1.31 -8.83
CA VAL A 111 5.04 -0.53 -7.74
C VAL A 111 3.81 -1.26 -7.19
N VAL A 112 2.96 -1.78 -8.08
CA VAL A 112 1.76 -2.53 -7.69
C VAL A 112 2.14 -3.77 -6.89
N LYS A 113 3.15 -4.51 -7.35
CA LYS A 113 3.68 -5.69 -6.67
C LYS A 113 4.18 -5.35 -5.27
N LEU A 114 4.99 -4.30 -5.14
CA LEU A 114 5.51 -3.86 -3.83
C LEU A 114 4.38 -3.51 -2.86
N TYR A 115 3.34 -2.81 -3.34
CA TYR A 115 2.21 -2.44 -2.48
C TYR A 115 1.38 -3.66 -2.06
N LYS A 116 1.17 -4.61 -2.98
CA LYS A 116 0.43 -5.85 -2.74
C LYS A 116 1.15 -6.76 -1.75
N ASP A 117 2.46 -6.96 -1.93
CA ASP A 117 3.22 -7.97 -1.21
C ASP A 117 3.68 -7.46 0.18
N TYR A 118 3.87 -6.15 0.35
CA TYR A 118 4.41 -5.58 1.59
C TYR A 118 3.44 -4.63 2.30
N VAL A 119 2.92 -3.61 1.62
CA VAL A 119 2.17 -2.53 2.30
C VAL A 119 0.80 -2.99 2.81
N ILE A 120 0.05 -3.73 1.99
CA ILE A 120 -1.28 -4.23 2.37
C ILE A 120 -1.17 -5.24 3.53
N PRO A 121 -0.30 -6.27 3.48
CA PRO A 121 -0.16 -7.22 4.59
C PRO A 121 0.23 -6.57 5.91
N LEU A 122 1.21 -5.64 5.90
CA LEU A 122 1.63 -4.93 7.11
C LEU A 122 0.49 -4.07 7.71
N THR A 123 -0.31 -3.43 6.85
CA THR A 123 -1.46 -2.65 7.32
C THR A 123 -2.50 -3.55 7.99
N LYS A 124 -2.80 -4.71 7.41
CA LYS A 124 -3.73 -5.68 7.99
C LYS A 124 -3.20 -6.28 9.29
N GLU A 125 -1.89 -6.52 9.40
CA GLU A 125 -1.27 -6.96 10.64
C GLU A 125 -1.45 -5.93 11.76
N VAL A 126 -1.29 -4.64 11.48
CA VAL A 126 -1.58 -3.58 12.44
C VAL A 126 -3.05 -3.54 12.83
N GLU A 127 -3.98 -3.73 11.88
CA GLU A 127 -5.42 -3.80 12.17
C GLU A 127 -5.74 -4.94 13.15
N VAL A 128 -5.17 -6.13 12.92
CA VAL A 128 -5.38 -7.30 13.79
C VAL A 128 -4.78 -7.06 15.19
N LEU A 129 -3.53 -6.59 15.26
CA LEU A 129 -2.87 -6.30 16.54
C LEU A 129 -3.60 -5.21 17.34
N TYR A 130 -4.19 -4.24 16.66
CA TYR A 130 -5.02 -3.22 17.30
C TYR A 130 -6.29 -3.84 17.91
N LEU A 131 -7.03 -4.65 17.14
CA LEU A 131 -8.26 -5.28 17.60
C LEU A 131 -8.03 -6.24 18.78
N LEU A 132 -6.94 -7.02 18.76
CA LEU A 132 -6.60 -7.95 19.83
C LEU A 132 -6.33 -7.27 21.19
N ASN A 133 -5.95 -5.99 21.19
CA ASN A 133 -5.68 -5.22 22.41
C ASN A 133 -6.77 -4.17 22.70
N ARG A 134 -7.92 -4.25 22.00
CA ARG A 134 -8.95 -3.21 22.07
C ARG A 134 -9.86 -3.34 23.30
N ILE A 135 -10.04 -4.56 23.80
CA ILE A 135 -10.91 -4.96 24.92
C ILE A 135 -10.05 -5.77 25.89
#